data_AF-A0A183U2V7-F1
#
_entry.id   AF-A0A183U2V7-F1
#
_cell.length_a   1.000
_cell.length_b   1.000
_cell.length_c   1.000
_cell.angle_alpha   90.00
_cell.angle_beta   90.00
_cell.angle_gamma   90.00
#
_symmetry.space_group_name_H-M   'P 1'
#
loop_
_entity.id
_entity.type
_entity.pdbx_description
1 polymer ?
#
loop_
_entity_poly.entity_id
_entity_poly.type
_entity_poly.pdbx_seq_one_letter_code
_entity_poly.pdbx_strand_id
1 'polypeptide(L)'
;MIYLLNEPSLQIQLVVGEGITAAELLPSFGTLLRDLEAEVRIAAASNVQKFCAALPIVDREEAIQKYILPAVKELASDQNPHVRKALSSVVMGLAPILGNEQSTQHLLPIYLTLLKDETAEVRLRIISSFDKVLHAFQRFSMLFCHSLMKIGTTRIPYGHKPLMLCKGIVHCQTQSGRTGTVLLESHKTDMVLEGKSPAALQKLLDQALVLKRWLNAWRICDFTKNKEHWRKYAFAAMQNADVELGELIVDSNFFGKLKQAIRVLKQTDEVAMVWALEEVQFIEERNLLAGHLSLIMEQFDIAETHFLRSSRPKEALDMRRDLMHWDKALQLANRLAPEEIPYISKEYAQQLEFM
;
A
#
# COMPACT_ATOMS: atom_id res chain seq x y z
N MET A 1 6.13 -12.15 -48.40
CA MET A 1 6.69 -11.67 -47.11
C MET A 1 5.52 -11.37 -46.19
N ILE A 2 5.40 -12.16 -45.13
CA ILE A 2 4.41 -12.03 -44.07
C ILE A 2 4.93 -10.97 -43.09
N TYR A 3 4.09 -10.00 -42.72
CA TYR A 3 4.23 -9.32 -41.44
C TYR A 3 2.92 -9.52 -40.66
N LEU A 4 3.00 -10.38 -39.63
CA LEU A 4 2.02 -10.49 -38.56
C LEU A 4 2.11 -9.20 -37.73
N LEU A 5 1.07 -8.38 -37.75
CA LEU A 5 0.80 -7.42 -36.66
C LEU A 5 -0.36 -7.97 -35.86
N ASN A 6 -0.03 -8.31 -34.62
CA ASN A 6 -0.77 -9.14 -33.69
C ASN A 6 -1.55 -8.23 -32.72
N GLU A 7 -2.56 -7.53 -33.22
CA GLU A 7 -3.38 -6.59 -32.42
C GLU A 7 -4.86 -7.03 -32.47
N PRO A 8 -5.42 -7.57 -31.36
CA PRO A 8 -6.82 -8.00 -31.26
C PRO A 8 -7.86 -6.88 -31.43
N SER A 9 -7.43 -5.62 -31.31
CA SER A 9 -8.28 -4.43 -31.39
C SER A 9 -8.89 -4.22 -32.78
N LEU A 10 -8.21 -4.65 -33.85
CA LEU A 10 -8.65 -4.49 -35.24
C LEU A 10 -9.74 -5.49 -35.69
N GLN A 11 -9.94 -6.60 -34.96
CA GLN A 11 -10.88 -7.65 -35.41
C GLN A 11 -12.36 -7.26 -35.19
N ILE A 12 -12.69 -6.44 -34.21
CA ILE A 12 -14.08 -6.05 -33.96
C ILE A 12 -14.53 -4.98 -34.97
N GLN A 13 -13.62 -4.08 -35.34
CA GLN A 13 -13.87 -3.03 -36.33
C GLN A 13 -13.98 -3.58 -37.76
N LEU A 14 -13.49 -4.80 -38.02
CA LEU A 14 -13.65 -5.50 -39.29
C LEU A 14 -14.96 -6.31 -39.41
N VAL A 15 -15.54 -6.73 -38.28
CA VAL A 15 -16.76 -7.57 -38.25
C VAL A 15 -18.03 -6.72 -38.17
N VAL A 16 -17.92 -5.51 -37.64
CA VAL A 16 -19.03 -4.57 -37.48
C VAL A 16 -18.63 -3.33 -38.28
N GLY A 17 -19.22 -3.15 -39.46
CA GLY A 17 -18.80 -2.15 -40.45
C GLY A 17 -18.64 -0.73 -39.88
N GLU A 18 -17.89 0.11 -40.60
CA GLU A 18 -17.42 1.47 -40.25
C GLU A 18 -18.48 2.47 -39.69
N GLY A 19 -19.76 2.09 -39.59
CA GLY A 19 -20.86 2.91 -39.11
C GLY A 19 -21.33 2.68 -37.66
N ILE A 20 -21.04 1.53 -37.02
CA ILE A 20 -21.53 1.29 -35.65
C ILE A 20 -20.52 1.84 -34.65
N THR A 21 -20.78 3.06 -34.19
CA THR A 21 -19.95 3.75 -33.20
C THR A 21 -20.10 3.11 -31.82
N ALA A 22 -19.09 3.28 -30.95
CA ALA A 22 -19.14 2.82 -29.55
C ALA A 22 -20.43 3.27 -28.82
N ALA A 23 -21.02 4.39 -29.25
CA ALA A 23 -22.27 4.94 -28.73
C ALA A 23 -23.51 4.04 -28.94
N GLU A 24 -23.53 3.20 -29.98
CA GLU A 24 -24.62 2.24 -30.23
C GLU A 24 -24.36 0.89 -29.57
N LEU A 25 -23.11 0.43 -29.57
CA LEU A 25 -22.73 -0.87 -28.99
C LEU A 25 -22.82 -0.91 -27.47
N LEU A 26 -22.51 0.20 -26.79
CA LEU A 26 -22.51 0.28 -25.33
C LEU A 26 -23.91 0.04 -24.72
N PRO A 27 -24.97 0.75 -25.15
CA PRO A 27 -26.33 0.46 -24.70
C PRO A 27 -26.78 -0.96 -25.04
N SER A 28 -26.51 -1.45 -26.25
CA SER A 28 -26.91 -2.81 -26.67
C SER A 28 -26.22 -3.90 -25.84
N PHE A 29 -24.93 -3.76 -25.56
CA PHE A 29 -24.23 -4.70 -24.69
C PHE A 29 -24.76 -4.62 -23.24
N GLY A 30 -25.10 -3.42 -22.77
CA GLY A 30 -25.80 -3.22 -21.49
C GLY A 30 -27.14 -3.94 -21.41
N THR A 31 -27.91 -3.98 -22.51
CA THR A 31 -29.16 -4.76 -22.57
C THR A 31 -28.93 -6.26 -22.55
N LEU A 32 -27.89 -6.77 -23.21
CA LEU A 32 -27.55 -8.21 -23.17
C LEU A 32 -27.13 -8.68 -21.77
N LEU A 33 -26.46 -7.82 -20.99
CA LEU A 33 -26.14 -8.10 -19.59
C LEU A 33 -27.40 -8.19 -18.70
N ARG A 34 -28.54 -7.64 -19.15
CA ARG A 34 -29.82 -7.66 -18.44
C ARG A 34 -30.89 -8.48 -19.15
N ASP A 35 -30.48 -9.36 -20.07
CA ASP A 35 -31.41 -10.16 -20.86
C ASP A 35 -32.29 -11.06 -19.97
N LEU A 36 -33.49 -11.38 -20.43
CA LEU A 36 -34.40 -12.26 -19.70
C LEU A 36 -33.84 -13.69 -19.60
N GLU A 37 -33.13 -14.13 -20.64
CA GLU A 37 -32.54 -15.47 -20.71
C GLU A 37 -31.19 -15.53 -19.99
N ALA A 38 -31.06 -16.47 -19.05
CA ALA A 38 -29.83 -16.62 -18.28
C ALA A 38 -28.63 -17.02 -19.16
N GLU A 39 -28.83 -17.76 -20.24
CA GLU A 39 -27.77 -18.15 -21.18
C GLU A 39 -27.14 -16.94 -21.87
N VAL A 40 -27.98 -15.97 -22.27
CA VAL A 40 -27.53 -14.70 -22.85
C VAL A 40 -26.74 -13.90 -21.83
N ARG A 41 -27.24 -13.80 -20.59
CA ARG A 41 -26.51 -13.11 -19.50
C ARG A 41 -25.18 -13.78 -19.18
N ILE A 42 -25.08 -15.11 -19.19
CA ILE A 42 -23.82 -15.85 -19.00
C ILE A 42 -22.81 -15.51 -20.12
N ALA A 43 -23.26 -15.54 -21.37
CA ALA A 43 -22.43 -15.23 -22.53
C ALA A 43 -21.95 -13.76 -22.50
N ALA A 44 -22.82 -12.82 -22.15
CA ALA A 44 -22.48 -11.41 -22.00
C ALA A 44 -21.52 -11.18 -20.83
N ALA A 45 -21.83 -11.74 -19.65
CA ALA A 45 -21.01 -11.61 -18.44
C ALA A 45 -19.59 -12.14 -18.65
N SER A 46 -19.43 -13.30 -19.30
CA SER A 46 -18.10 -13.89 -19.57
C SER A 46 -17.26 -13.12 -20.59
N ASN A 47 -17.87 -12.25 -21.40
CA ASN A 47 -17.19 -11.44 -22.41
C ASN A 47 -17.07 -9.95 -22.06
N VAL A 48 -17.66 -9.49 -20.96
CA VAL A 48 -17.67 -8.07 -20.56
C VAL A 48 -16.28 -7.45 -20.50
N GLN A 49 -15.28 -8.20 -19.99
CA GLN A 49 -13.90 -7.71 -19.93
C GLN A 49 -13.31 -7.48 -21.32
N LYS A 50 -13.50 -8.42 -22.25
CA LYS A 50 -12.98 -8.31 -23.62
C LYS A 50 -13.66 -7.18 -24.36
N PHE A 51 -14.97 -7.04 -24.18
CA PHE A 51 -15.76 -5.94 -24.75
C PHE A 51 -15.24 -4.58 -24.25
N CYS A 52 -15.08 -4.41 -22.94
CA CYS A 52 -14.55 -3.18 -22.35
C CYS A 52 -13.13 -2.85 -22.81
N ALA A 53 -12.28 -3.87 -22.98
CA ALA A 53 -10.90 -3.69 -23.46
C ALA A 53 -10.83 -3.26 -24.93
N ALA A 54 -11.83 -3.63 -25.73
CA ALA A 54 -11.92 -3.32 -27.16
C ALA A 54 -12.49 -1.93 -27.48
N LEU A 55 -13.11 -1.25 -26.51
CA LEU A 55 -13.62 0.11 -26.69
C LEU A 55 -12.48 1.09 -27.04
N PRO A 56 -12.74 2.21 -27.74
CA PRO A 56 -11.74 3.27 -27.92
C PRO A 56 -11.15 3.70 -26.57
N ILE A 57 -9.87 4.11 -26.55
CA ILE A 57 -9.20 4.54 -25.29
C ILE A 57 -9.79 5.87 -24.80
N VAL A 58 -10.15 6.75 -25.74
CA VAL A 58 -10.79 8.05 -25.44
C VAL A 58 -12.18 7.79 -24.85
N ASP A 59 -12.46 8.41 -23.70
CA ASP A 59 -13.72 8.34 -22.93
C ASP A 59 -14.15 6.93 -22.48
N ARG A 60 -13.24 5.95 -22.54
CA ARG A 60 -13.51 4.54 -22.20
C ARG A 60 -14.06 4.37 -20.78
N GLU A 61 -13.45 5.03 -19.82
CA GLU A 61 -13.77 4.91 -18.41
C GLU A 61 -15.18 5.43 -18.12
N GLU A 62 -15.49 6.64 -18.58
CA GLU A 62 -16.81 7.27 -18.44
C GLU A 62 -17.90 6.44 -19.13
N ALA A 63 -17.62 5.92 -20.33
CA ALA A 63 -18.52 5.05 -21.07
C ALA A 63 -18.84 3.74 -20.32
N ILE A 64 -17.82 3.05 -19.81
CA ILE A 64 -18.02 1.81 -19.02
C ILE A 64 -18.79 2.12 -17.74
N GLN A 65 -18.47 3.23 -17.08
CA GLN A 65 -19.14 3.64 -15.85
C GLN A 65 -20.63 3.92 -16.08
N LYS A 66 -20.97 4.60 -17.17
CA LYS A 66 -22.34 4.98 -17.50
C LYS A 66 -23.20 3.81 -17.98
N TYR A 67 -22.66 2.94 -18.85
CA TYR A 67 -23.47 1.95 -19.55
C TYR A 67 -23.29 0.51 -19.06
N ILE A 68 -22.10 0.16 -18.55
CA ILE A 68 -21.75 -1.24 -18.24
C ILE A 68 -21.78 -1.54 -16.74
N LEU A 69 -21.18 -0.68 -15.92
CA LEU A 69 -21.08 -0.90 -14.47
C LEU A 69 -22.43 -1.10 -13.75
N PRO A 70 -23.52 -0.39 -14.10
CA PRO A 70 -24.83 -0.63 -13.49
C PRO A 70 -25.31 -2.07 -13.69
N ALA A 71 -25.21 -2.59 -14.92
CA ALA A 71 -25.62 -3.97 -15.22
C ALA A 71 -24.69 -4.99 -14.55
N VAL A 72 -23.37 -4.73 -14.51
CA VAL A 72 -22.41 -5.59 -13.82
C VAL A 72 -22.68 -5.68 -12.31
N LYS A 73 -23.12 -4.59 -11.68
CA LYS A 73 -23.53 -4.59 -10.26
C LYS A 73 -24.77 -5.46 -10.03
N GLU A 74 -25.75 -5.40 -10.92
CA GLU A 74 -26.95 -6.24 -10.85
C GLU A 74 -26.61 -7.73 -11.02
N LEU A 75 -25.74 -8.06 -11.97
CA LEU A 75 -25.30 -9.43 -12.23
C LEU A 75 -24.56 -10.08 -11.05
N ALA A 76 -23.96 -9.28 -10.16
CA ALA A 76 -23.31 -9.79 -8.95
C ALA A 76 -24.29 -10.45 -7.97
N SER A 77 -25.57 -10.08 -8.07
CA SER A 77 -26.67 -10.60 -7.25
C SER A 77 -27.72 -11.32 -8.11
N ASP A 78 -27.33 -11.82 -9.29
CA ASP A 78 -28.25 -12.53 -10.20
C ASP A 78 -28.83 -13.79 -9.54
N GLN A 79 -30.09 -14.11 -9.81
CA GLN A 79 -30.74 -15.32 -9.27
C GLN A 79 -30.09 -16.60 -9.79
N ASN A 80 -29.52 -16.58 -11.00
CA ASN A 80 -28.87 -17.74 -11.59
C ASN A 80 -27.39 -17.82 -11.15
N PRO A 81 -26.97 -18.88 -10.43
CA PRO A 81 -25.59 -19.00 -9.94
C PRO A 81 -24.56 -19.12 -11.07
N HIS A 82 -24.93 -19.63 -12.25
CA HIS A 82 -24.03 -19.71 -13.40
C HIS A 82 -23.68 -18.33 -13.95
N VAL A 83 -24.62 -17.37 -13.89
CA VAL A 83 -24.37 -15.97 -14.27
C VAL A 83 -23.36 -15.35 -13.31
N ARG A 84 -23.56 -15.52 -11.99
CA ARG A 84 -22.64 -15.03 -10.96
C ARG A 84 -21.24 -15.64 -11.09
N LYS A 85 -21.16 -16.94 -11.41
CA LYS A 85 -19.89 -17.64 -11.71
C LYS A 85 -19.21 -17.11 -12.97
N ALA A 86 -19.97 -16.82 -14.02
CA ALA A 86 -19.44 -16.23 -15.24
C ALA A 86 -18.85 -14.85 -14.97
N LEU A 87 -19.58 -14.01 -14.23
CA LEU A 87 -19.10 -12.68 -13.84
C LEU A 87 -17.84 -12.77 -12.95
N SER A 88 -17.84 -13.62 -11.92
CA SER A 88 -16.71 -13.74 -10.98
C SER A 88 -15.41 -14.16 -11.64
N SER A 89 -15.49 -14.78 -12.82
CA SER A 89 -14.33 -15.20 -13.60
C SER A 89 -13.61 -14.05 -14.32
N VAL A 90 -14.28 -12.93 -14.57
CA VAL A 90 -13.76 -11.83 -15.41
C VAL A 90 -13.86 -10.44 -14.79
N VAL A 91 -14.72 -10.25 -13.78
CA VAL A 91 -15.01 -8.92 -13.19
C VAL A 91 -13.75 -8.21 -12.69
N MET A 92 -12.80 -8.95 -12.13
CA MET A 92 -11.51 -8.42 -11.66
C MET A 92 -10.61 -7.92 -12.80
N GLY A 93 -10.79 -8.45 -14.01
CA GLY A 93 -10.09 -7.99 -15.20
C GLY A 93 -10.55 -6.64 -15.73
N LEU A 94 -11.62 -6.05 -15.19
CA LEU A 94 -12.04 -4.68 -15.47
C LEU A 94 -11.18 -3.64 -14.72
N ALA A 95 -10.50 -4.03 -13.64
CA ALA A 95 -9.75 -3.09 -12.82
C ALA A 95 -8.64 -2.33 -13.57
N PRO A 96 -7.82 -2.99 -14.42
CA PRO A 96 -6.83 -2.28 -15.25
C PRO A 96 -7.43 -1.36 -16.31
N ILE A 97 -8.72 -1.50 -16.63
CA ILE A 97 -9.41 -0.72 -17.68
C ILE A 97 -10.02 0.55 -17.08
N LEU A 98 -10.60 0.45 -15.88
CA LEU A 98 -11.27 1.54 -15.18
C LEU A 98 -10.34 2.39 -14.31
N GLY A 99 -9.15 1.90 -13.99
CA GLY A 99 -8.27 2.57 -13.04
C GLY A 99 -8.70 2.39 -11.59
N ASN A 100 -7.85 2.83 -10.67
CA ASN A 100 -7.93 2.44 -9.26
C ASN A 100 -9.09 3.06 -8.49
N GLU A 101 -9.37 4.34 -8.72
CA GLU A 101 -10.44 5.05 -8.01
C GLU A 101 -11.78 4.41 -8.31
N GLN A 102 -12.10 4.24 -9.60
CA GLN A 102 -13.33 3.58 -10.04
C GLN A 102 -13.39 2.10 -9.63
N SER A 103 -12.25 1.39 -9.69
CA SER A 103 -12.18 0.01 -9.22
C SER A 103 -12.49 -0.13 -7.73
N THR A 104 -11.95 0.77 -6.91
CA THR A 104 -12.20 0.78 -5.46
C THR A 104 -13.64 1.19 -5.16
N GLN A 105 -14.17 2.19 -5.87
CA GLN A 105 -15.52 2.68 -5.66
C GLN A 105 -16.61 1.70 -6.14
N HIS A 106 -16.34 0.93 -7.21
CA HIS A 106 -17.38 0.15 -7.89
C HIS A 106 -17.12 -1.34 -7.96
N LEU A 107 -15.88 -1.79 -8.21
CA LEU A 107 -15.57 -3.22 -8.33
C LEU A 107 -15.34 -3.89 -6.98
N LEU A 108 -14.77 -3.18 -5.99
CA LEU A 108 -14.54 -3.73 -4.65
C LEU A 108 -15.84 -4.17 -3.95
N PRO A 109 -16.94 -3.38 -3.95
CA PRO A 109 -18.21 -3.86 -3.41
C PRO A 109 -18.71 -5.14 -4.10
N ILE A 110 -18.58 -5.22 -5.43
CA ILE A 110 -18.99 -6.40 -6.21
C ILE A 110 -18.15 -7.62 -5.84
N TYR A 111 -16.84 -7.45 -5.67
CA TYR A 111 -15.94 -8.49 -5.21
C TYR A 111 -16.36 -9.03 -3.85
N LEU A 112 -16.64 -8.14 -2.88
CA LEU A 112 -17.06 -8.54 -1.54
C LEU A 112 -18.40 -9.26 -1.53
N THR A 113 -19.33 -8.87 -2.41
CA THR A 113 -20.61 -9.59 -2.61
C THR A 113 -20.35 -11.01 -3.11
N LEU A 114 -19.56 -11.17 -4.19
CA LEU A 114 -19.26 -12.49 -4.77
C LEU A 114 -18.39 -13.37 -3.86
N LEU A 115 -17.58 -12.77 -2.98
CA LEU A 115 -16.80 -13.48 -1.98
C LEU A 115 -17.68 -14.11 -0.90
N LYS A 116 -18.82 -13.48 -0.60
CA LYS A 116 -19.83 -13.94 0.35
C LYS A 116 -20.98 -14.69 -0.33
N ASP A 117 -20.84 -15.07 -1.59
CA ASP A 117 -21.88 -15.76 -2.37
C ASP A 117 -22.29 -17.08 -1.71
N GLU A 118 -23.57 -17.46 -1.82
CA GLU A 118 -24.10 -18.71 -1.30
C GLU A 118 -23.46 -19.94 -1.99
N THR A 119 -23.13 -19.81 -3.29
CA THR A 119 -22.57 -20.89 -4.10
C THR A 119 -21.05 -20.98 -3.94
N ALA A 120 -20.56 -22.13 -3.45
CA ALA A 120 -19.13 -22.34 -3.18
C ALA A 120 -18.23 -22.15 -4.42
N GLU A 121 -18.69 -22.56 -5.61
CA GLU A 121 -17.92 -22.39 -6.85
C GLU A 121 -17.70 -20.92 -7.22
N VAL A 122 -18.68 -20.05 -6.94
CA VAL A 122 -18.56 -18.61 -7.20
C VAL A 122 -17.49 -18.02 -6.29
N ARG A 123 -17.52 -18.39 -4.99
CA ARG A 123 -16.50 -17.99 -4.01
C ARG A 123 -15.09 -18.46 -4.40
N LEU A 124 -14.94 -19.72 -4.81
CA LEU A 124 -13.64 -20.24 -5.26
C LEU A 124 -13.15 -19.53 -6.53
N ARG A 125 -14.06 -19.25 -7.47
CA ARG A 125 -13.69 -18.59 -8.72
C ARG A 125 -13.24 -17.15 -8.48
N ILE A 126 -13.91 -16.39 -7.62
CA ILE A 126 -13.50 -15.02 -7.31
C ILE A 126 -12.17 -14.98 -6.54
N ILE A 127 -11.92 -15.93 -5.63
CA ILE A 127 -10.64 -16.05 -4.91
C ILE A 127 -9.51 -16.35 -5.89
N SER A 128 -9.71 -17.29 -6.82
CA SER A 128 -8.68 -17.63 -7.82
C SER A 128 -8.39 -16.51 -8.82
N SER A 129 -9.25 -15.49 -8.94
CA SER A 129 -9.00 -14.32 -9.78
C SER A 129 -8.32 -13.16 -9.02
N PHE A 130 -8.15 -13.29 -7.70
CA PHE A 130 -7.55 -12.27 -6.83
C PHE A 130 -6.05 -12.03 -7.13
N ASP A 131 -5.30 -13.06 -7.54
CA ASP A 131 -3.87 -12.88 -7.88
C ASP A 131 -3.66 -11.86 -9.01
N LYS A 132 -4.63 -11.75 -9.93
CA LYS A 132 -4.59 -10.76 -11.03
C LYS A 132 -4.80 -9.34 -10.51
N VAL A 133 -5.54 -9.19 -9.42
CA VAL A 133 -5.83 -7.93 -8.73
C VAL A 133 -4.62 -7.49 -7.94
N LEU A 134 -3.95 -8.40 -7.23
CA LEU A 134 -2.77 -8.07 -6.45
C LEU A 134 -1.72 -7.38 -7.32
N HIS A 135 -1.49 -7.86 -8.55
CA HIS A 135 -0.57 -7.21 -9.49
C HIS A 135 -1.06 -5.84 -10.01
N ALA A 136 -2.37 -5.66 -10.23
CA ALA A 136 -2.94 -4.39 -10.68
C ALA A 136 -2.89 -3.32 -9.58
N PHE A 137 -3.21 -3.70 -8.33
CA PHE A 137 -3.15 -2.82 -7.17
C PHE A 137 -1.71 -2.62 -6.65
N GLN A 138 -0.82 -3.62 -6.74
CA GLN A 138 0.62 -3.48 -6.43
C GLN A 138 1.32 -2.46 -7.34
N ARG A 139 0.85 -2.31 -8.60
CA ARG A 139 1.36 -1.27 -9.50
C ARG A 139 1.13 0.14 -8.95
N PHE A 140 0.18 0.29 -8.01
CA PHE A 140 -0.12 1.54 -7.32
C PHE A 140 0.40 1.63 -5.88
N SER A 141 0.69 0.51 -5.20
CA SER A 141 1.55 0.52 -4.00
C SER A 141 2.94 1.13 -4.31
N MET A 142 3.38 1.05 -5.58
CA MET A 142 4.57 1.77 -6.08
C MET A 142 4.36 3.26 -6.40
N LEU A 143 3.11 3.75 -6.50
CA LEU A 143 2.80 5.15 -6.85
C LEU A 143 2.28 6.00 -5.68
N PHE A 144 1.83 5.37 -4.59
CA PHE A 144 1.59 6.08 -3.34
C PHE A 144 2.84 6.09 -2.48
N CYS A 145 3.46 7.27 -2.40
CA CYS A 145 4.38 7.68 -1.34
C CYS A 145 5.57 6.73 -1.07
N HIS A 146 6.44 6.52 -2.07
CA HIS A 146 7.84 6.32 -1.76
C HIS A 146 8.58 7.60 -2.12
N SER A 147 9.07 8.32 -1.10
CA SER A 147 10.21 9.21 -1.28
C SER A 147 11.27 8.43 -2.05
N LEU A 148 11.58 8.88 -3.27
CA LEU A 148 12.54 8.18 -4.13
C LEU A 148 13.93 8.40 -3.56
N MET A 149 14.29 7.58 -2.57
CA MET A 149 15.54 7.70 -1.84
C MET A 149 16.66 7.05 -2.65
N LYS A 150 17.61 7.86 -3.10
CA LYS A 150 18.80 7.35 -3.79
C LYS A 150 19.71 6.63 -2.78
N ILE A 151 19.68 5.30 -2.77
CA ILE A 151 20.48 4.46 -1.86
C ILE A 151 21.94 4.33 -2.34
N GLY A 152 22.18 4.33 -3.66
CA GLY A 152 23.52 4.18 -4.20
C GLY A 152 23.58 4.20 -5.71
N THR A 153 24.79 4.11 -6.25
CA THR A 153 25.05 4.03 -7.69
C THR A 153 25.91 2.81 -7.98
N THR A 154 25.54 2.02 -8.98
CA THR A 154 26.32 0.85 -9.41
C THR A 154 26.62 1.00 -10.88
N ARG A 155 27.91 0.89 -11.25
CA ARG A 155 28.33 0.94 -12.65
C ARG A 155 28.04 -0.41 -13.29
N ILE A 156 27.24 -0.40 -14.35
CA ILE A 156 26.98 -1.59 -15.15
C ILE A 156 28.20 -1.82 -16.07
N PRO A 157 28.70 -3.06 -16.21
CA PRO A 157 29.83 -3.34 -17.09
C PRO A 157 29.55 -2.96 -18.55
N TYR A 158 30.58 -2.53 -19.27
CA TYR A 158 30.46 -2.11 -20.66
C TYR A 158 29.82 -3.22 -21.52
N GLY A 159 28.88 -2.83 -22.39
CA GLY A 159 28.19 -3.77 -23.28
C GLY A 159 27.05 -4.59 -22.67
N HIS A 160 26.73 -4.39 -21.39
CA HIS A 160 25.59 -5.05 -20.73
C HIS A 160 24.35 -4.15 -20.83
N LYS A 161 23.26 -4.66 -21.42
CA LYS A 161 21.97 -3.96 -21.49
C LYS A 161 21.06 -4.43 -20.36
N PRO A 162 20.63 -3.57 -19.42
CA PRO A 162 19.75 -3.99 -18.33
C PRO A 162 18.38 -4.41 -18.85
N LEU A 163 17.88 -5.56 -18.37
CA LEU A 163 16.59 -6.14 -18.74
C LEU A 163 15.60 -6.06 -17.57
N MET A 164 16.04 -6.45 -16.37
CA MET A 164 15.18 -6.57 -15.19
C MET A 164 15.99 -6.34 -13.92
N LEU A 165 15.39 -5.71 -12.91
CA LEU A 165 15.93 -5.60 -11.55
C LEU A 165 15.06 -6.43 -10.60
N CYS A 166 15.66 -7.43 -9.95
CA CYS A 166 14.97 -8.29 -8.98
C CYS A 166 15.83 -8.46 -7.72
N LYS A 167 15.28 -8.12 -6.55
CA LYS A 167 15.93 -8.31 -5.24
C LYS A 167 17.37 -7.77 -5.14
N GLY A 168 17.66 -6.68 -5.85
CA GLY A 168 19.00 -6.07 -5.88
C GLY A 168 19.94 -6.60 -6.94
N ILE A 169 19.47 -7.48 -7.82
CA ILE A 169 20.25 -8.03 -8.94
C ILE A 169 19.69 -7.48 -10.23
N VAL A 170 20.53 -6.81 -11.01
CA VAL A 170 20.20 -6.39 -12.37
C VAL A 170 20.57 -7.52 -13.31
N HIS A 171 19.56 -8.11 -13.94
CA HIS A 171 19.74 -9.03 -15.05
C HIS A 171 19.97 -8.23 -16.33
N CYS A 172 21.08 -8.49 -17.01
CA CYS A 172 21.49 -7.79 -18.20
C CYS A 172 21.64 -8.76 -19.37
N GLN A 173 21.41 -8.29 -20.60
CA GLN A 173 21.87 -8.95 -21.81
C GLN A 173 23.32 -8.56 -22.07
N THR A 174 24.20 -9.56 -22.21
CA THR A 174 25.60 -9.37 -22.60
C THR A 174 25.71 -9.12 -24.11
N GLN A 175 26.86 -8.62 -24.58
CA GLN A 175 27.11 -8.42 -26.01
C GLN A 175 27.00 -9.70 -26.85
N SER A 176 27.16 -10.88 -26.22
CA SER A 176 27.01 -12.18 -26.89
C SER A 176 25.56 -12.68 -26.98
N GLY A 177 24.58 -11.88 -26.54
CA GLY A 177 23.17 -12.24 -26.52
C GLY A 177 22.75 -13.12 -25.32
N ARG A 178 23.70 -13.59 -24.51
CA ARG A 178 23.44 -14.34 -23.27
C ARG A 178 23.01 -13.42 -22.14
N THR A 179 22.33 -13.96 -21.14
CA THR A 179 21.99 -13.25 -19.91
C THR A 179 23.17 -13.27 -18.92
N GLY A 180 23.45 -12.11 -18.33
CA GLY A 180 24.41 -11.92 -17.24
C GLY A 180 23.72 -11.24 -16.06
N THR A 181 24.34 -11.27 -14.88
CA THR A 181 23.79 -10.67 -13.67
C THR A 181 24.78 -9.72 -13.02
N VAL A 182 24.27 -8.60 -12.51
CA VAL A 182 25.06 -7.59 -11.80
C VAL A 182 24.39 -7.35 -10.46
N LEU A 183 25.05 -7.71 -9.36
CA LEU A 183 24.58 -7.39 -8.02
C LEU A 183 24.80 -5.90 -7.74
N LEU A 184 23.74 -5.19 -7.35
CA LEU A 184 23.84 -3.79 -6.95
C LEU A 184 24.74 -3.64 -5.72
N GLU A 185 25.58 -2.62 -5.72
CA GLU A 185 26.43 -2.28 -4.58
C GLU A 185 25.58 -2.02 -3.33
N SER A 186 24.43 -1.38 -3.52
CA SER A 186 23.44 -1.14 -2.46
C SER A 186 22.83 -2.42 -1.90
N HIS A 187 22.96 -3.57 -2.56
CA HIS A 187 22.37 -4.84 -2.10
C HIS A 187 23.41 -5.87 -1.66
N LYS A 188 24.71 -5.54 -1.75
CA LYS A 188 25.77 -6.33 -1.12
C LYS A 188 25.60 -6.31 0.40
N THR A 189 25.24 -7.46 0.95
CA THR A 189 25.29 -7.69 2.40
C THR A 189 26.63 -8.28 2.75
N ASP A 190 27.48 -7.44 3.32
CA ASP A 190 28.73 -7.91 3.86
C ASP A 190 28.49 -8.47 5.27
N MET A 191 28.66 -9.78 5.43
CA MET A 191 28.40 -10.50 6.68
C MET A 191 29.61 -10.53 7.61
N VAL A 192 30.78 -10.10 7.12
CA VAL A 192 32.02 -10.04 7.92
C VAL A 192 32.06 -8.67 8.59
N LEU A 193 31.87 -8.65 9.91
CA LEU A 193 31.85 -7.40 10.70
C LEU A 193 33.20 -7.11 11.36
N GLU A 194 34.03 -8.13 11.53
CA GLU A 194 35.35 -8.05 12.15
C GLU A 194 36.34 -7.23 11.30
N GLY A 195 37.16 -6.41 11.95
CA GLY A 195 38.19 -5.59 11.30
C GLY A 195 37.68 -4.31 10.61
N LYS A 196 36.37 -4.03 10.63
CA LYS A 196 35.80 -2.81 10.03
C LYS A 196 35.86 -1.62 10.98
N SER A 197 36.06 -0.44 10.41
CA SER A 197 36.00 0.80 11.18
C SER A 197 34.57 1.09 11.67
N PRO A 198 34.41 1.83 12.79
CA PRO A 198 33.09 2.22 13.29
C PRO A 198 32.22 2.93 12.24
N ALA A 199 32.82 3.79 11.41
CA ALA A 199 32.12 4.49 10.33
C ALA A 199 31.62 3.53 9.22
N ALA A 200 32.36 2.46 8.93
CA ALA A 200 31.94 1.46 7.96
C ALA A 200 30.75 0.62 8.51
N LEU A 201 30.77 0.30 9.80
CA LEU A 201 29.67 -0.41 10.47
C LEU A 201 28.40 0.45 10.53
N GLN A 202 28.53 1.75 10.82
CA GLN A 202 27.41 2.70 10.78
C GLN A 202 26.78 2.76 9.38
N LYS A 203 27.61 2.85 8.31
CA LYS A 203 27.10 2.85 6.93
C LYS A 203 26.38 1.56 6.56
N LEU A 204 26.88 0.41 7.01
CA LEU A 204 26.22 -0.89 6.80
C LEU A 204 24.90 -0.97 7.57
N LEU A 205 24.84 -0.41 8.78
CA LEU A 205 23.61 -0.33 9.56
C LEU A 205 22.58 0.54 8.84
N ASP A 206 22.94 1.75 8.43
CA ASP A 206 22.03 2.66 7.73
C ASP A 206 21.50 2.03 6.44
N GLN A 207 22.37 1.37 5.68
CA GLN A 207 21.98 0.63 4.48
C GLN A 207 21.03 -0.53 4.81
N ALA A 208 21.29 -1.30 5.87
CA ALA A 208 20.44 -2.41 6.28
C ALA A 208 19.06 -1.92 6.75
N LEU A 209 19.00 -0.80 7.48
CA LEU A 209 17.76 -0.20 7.96
C LEU A 209 16.92 0.36 6.81
N VAL A 210 17.53 1.08 5.86
CA VAL A 210 16.84 1.60 4.66
C VAL A 210 16.29 0.48 3.79
N LEU A 211 17.02 -0.62 3.65
CA LEU A 211 16.59 -1.80 2.88
C LEU A 211 15.67 -2.74 3.67
N LYS A 212 15.27 -2.36 4.89
CA LYS A 212 14.43 -3.15 5.80
C LYS A 212 14.97 -4.57 6.06
N ARG A 213 16.30 -4.72 6.05
CA ARG A 213 17.01 -5.99 6.32
C ARG A 213 17.24 -6.15 7.82
N TRP A 214 16.15 -6.30 8.58
CA TRP A 214 16.13 -6.29 10.06
C TRP A 214 17.14 -7.23 10.71
N LEU A 215 17.22 -8.48 10.24
CA LEU A 215 18.14 -9.47 10.82
C LEU A 215 19.61 -9.04 10.68
N ASN A 216 19.97 -8.37 9.58
CA ASN A 216 21.33 -7.88 9.36
C ASN A 216 21.61 -6.64 10.21
N ALA A 217 20.65 -5.72 10.31
CA ALA A 217 20.77 -4.57 11.19
C ALA A 217 20.91 -5.00 12.67
N TRP A 218 20.14 -6.00 13.11
CA TRP A 218 20.24 -6.60 14.44
C TRP A 218 21.64 -7.18 14.69
N ARG A 219 22.20 -7.94 13.74
CA ARG A 219 23.56 -8.49 13.86
C ARG A 219 24.63 -7.41 13.98
N ILE A 220 24.49 -6.30 13.27
CA ILE A 220 25.41 -5.16 13.35
C ILE A 220 25.29 -4.48 14.72
N CYS A 221 24.08 -4.26 15.22
CA CYS A 221 23.87 -3.70 16.55
C CYS A 221 24.38 -4.63 17.65
N ASP A 222 24.17 -5.94 17.51
CA ASP A 222 24.65 -6.96 18.43
C ASP A 222 26.18 -7.05 18.45
N PHE A 223 26.83 -6.94 17.29
CA PHE A 223 28.29 -6.92 17.18
C PHE A 223 28.90 -5.63 17.76
N THR A 224 28.29 -4.48 17.47
CA THR A 224 28.82 -3.17 17.90
C THR A 224 28.55 -2.85 19.36
N LYS A 225 27.50 -3.45 19.96
CA LYS A 225 27.02 -3.18 21.33
C LYS A 225 26.85 -1.69 21.65
N ASN A 226 26.69 -0.84 20.63
CA ASN A 226 26.55 0.60 20.79
C ASN A 226 25.08 0.96 21.01
N LYS A 227 24.80 1.77 22.04
CA LYS A 227 23.47 2.27 22.37
C LYS A 227 22.86 3.06 21.21
N GLU A 228 23.65 3.89 20.50
CA GLU A 228 23.15 4.69 19.38
C GLU A 228 22.69 3.84 18.19
N HIS A 229 23.36 2.70 17.93
CA HIS A 229 22.97 1.78 16.87
C HIS A 229 21.66 1.07 17.21
N TRP A 230 21.50 0.65 18.46
CA TRP A 230 20.24 0.07 18.94
C TRP A 230 19.09 1.07 18.93
N ARG A 231 19.38 2.33 19.28
CA ARG A 231 18.44 3.43 19.12
C ARG A 231 18.02 3.55 17.65
N LYS A 232 18.95 3.73 16.72
CA LYS A 232 18.63 3.81 15.27
C LYS A 232 17.83 2.60 14.76
N TYR A 233 18.15 1.39 15.21
CA TYR A 233 17.40 0.18 14.88
C TYR A 233 15.95 0.24 15.38
N ALA A 234 15.74 0.59 16.65
CA ALA A 234 14.41 0.72 17.24
C ALA A 234 13.58 1.79 16.52
N PHE A 235 14.16 2.96 16.29
CA PHE A 235 13.51 4.07 15.58
C PHE A 235 13.11 3.69 14.14
N ALA A 236 14.01 3.03 13.40
CA ALA A 236 13.72 2.57 12.04
C ALA A 236 12.65 1.46 12.02
N ALA A 237 12.67 0.56 13.02
CA ALA A 237 11.66 -0.48 13.17
C ALA A 237 10.27 0.12 13.45
N MET A 238 10.19 1.17 14.29
CA MET A 238 8.95 1.89 14.59
C MET A 238 8.39 2.64 13.37
N GLN A 239 9.23 3.42 12.65
CA GLN A 239 8.76 4.16 11.46
C GLN A 239 8.27 3.26 10.33
N ASN A 240 8.94 2.13 10.12
CA ASN A 240 8.50 1.18 9.09
C ASN A 240 7.30 0.35 9.51
N ALA A 241 6.97 0.34 10.81
CA ALA A 241 5.75 -0.25 11.31
C ALA A 241 4.53 0.51 10.80
N ASP A 242 4.60 1.84 10.68
CA ASP A 242 3.53 2.70 10.15
C ASP A 242 3.17 2.40 8.68
N VAL A 243 4.20 2.10 7.88
CA VAL A 243 4.08 1.79 6.44
C VAL A 243 3.56 0.36 6.21
N GLU A 244 3.95 -0.59 7.07
CA GLU A 244 3.55 -2.00 6.96
C GLU A 244 2.09 -2.23 7.45
N LEU A 245 1.54 -1.33 8.28
CA LEU A 245 0.15 -1.38 8.76
C LEU A 245 -0.91 -1.10 7.67
N GLY A 246 -0.50 -0.81 6.43
CA GLY A 246 -1.38 -0.56 5.27
C GLY A 246 -1.75 -1.78 4.43
N GLU A 247 -1.15 -2.95 4.67
CA GLU A 247 -1.49 -4.18 3.96
C GLU A 247 -2.25 -5.15 4.86
N LEU A 248 -3.30 -5.76 4.28
CA LEU A 248 -4.14 -6.80 4.86
C LEU A 248 -3.35 -8.11 5.00
N ILE A 249 -2.26 -8.07 5.75
CA ILE A 249 -1.61 -9.22 6.33
C ILE A 249 -1.41 -8.84 7.78
N VAL A 250 -2.28 -9.38 8.64
CA VAL A 250 -2.03 -9.52 10.06
C VAL A 250 -0.88 -10.53 10.20
N ASP A 251 0.30 -10.18 9.68
CA ASP A 251 1.49 -10.96 9.92
C ASP A 251 1.87 -10.67 11.36
N SER A 252 1.79 -11.74 12.14
CA SER A 252 2.34 -12.03 13.47
C SER A 252 3.68 -11.39 13.90
N ASN A 253 4.21 -10.42 13.16
CA ASN A 253 5.54 -9.82 13.28
C ASN A 253 5.57 -8.37 13.80
N PHE A 254 4.47 -7.60 13.85
CA PHE A 254 4.49 -6.24 14.42
C PHE A 254 4.84 -6.27 15.92
N PHE A 255 4.00 -6.95 16.71
CA PHE A 255 4.23 -7.12 18.14
C PHE A 255 5.51 -7.93 18.42
N GLY A 256 5.90 -8.84 17.53
CA GLY A 256 7.17 -9.57 17.61
C GLY A 256 8.39 -8.64 17.49
N LYS A 257 8.41 -7.77 16.48
CA LYS A 257 9.46 -6.76 16.27
C LYS A 257 9.47 -5.72 17.40
N LEU A 258 8.30 -5.26 17.86
CA LEU A 258 8.17 -4.32 18.98
C LEU A 258 8.68 -4.94 20.29
N LYS A 259 8.27 -6.18 20.62
CA LYS A 259 8.77 -6.90 21.80
C LYS A 259 10.28 -7.15 21.72
N GLN A 260 10.81 -7.40 20.52
CA GLN A 260 12.25 -7.53 20.32
C GLN A 260 12.98 -6.20 20.56
N ALA A 261 12.44 -5.08 20.06
CA ALA A 261 12.98 -3.75 20.30
C ALA A 261 12.94 -3.39 21.80
N ILE A 262 11.82 -3.64 22.49
CA ILE A 262 11.67 -3.45 23.95
C ILE A 262 12.72 -4.28 24.70
N ARG A 263 12.89 -5.56 24.34
CA ARG A 263 13.87 -6.45 24.99
C ARG A 263 15.31 -5.96 24.82
N VAL A 264 15.63 -5.42 23.65
CA VAL A 264 16.93 -4.82 23.37
C VAL A 264 17.13 -3.52 24.16
N LEU A 265 16.12 -2.65 24.18
CA LEU A 265 16.19 -1.36 24.88
C LEU A 265 16.32 -1.54 26.40
N LYS A 266 15.72 -2.61 26.95
CA LYS A 266 15.94 -3.08 28.32
C LYS A 266 17.40 -3.45 28.60
N GLN A 267 18.11 -4.00 27.62
CA GLN A 267 19.53 -4.36 27.76
C GLN A 267 20.46 -3.15 27.63
N THR A 268 20.01 -2.06 26.99
CA THR A 268 20.79 -0.83 26.81
C THR A 268 20.55 0.24 27.89
N ASP A 269 19.71 -0.07 28.88
CA ASP A 269 19.33 0.81 30.02
C ASP A 269 18.60 2.11 29.60
N GLU A 270 17.88 2.06 28.48
CA GLU A 270 17.03 3.15 27.98
C GLU A 270 15.64 3.04 28.64
N VAL A 271 15.60 3.19 29.97
CA VAL A 271 14.42 2.89 30.80
C VAL A 271 13.18 3.68 30.37
N ALA A 272 13.33 4.97 30.06
CA ALA A 272 12.23 5.82 29.64
C ALA A 272 11.56 5.33 28.35
N MET A 273 12.36 4.93 27.36
CA MET A 273 11.88 4.41 26.08
C MET A 273 11.19 3.05 26.27
N VAL A 274 11.73 2.19 27.13
CA VAL A 274 11.11 0.89 27.46
C VAL A 274 9.73 1.09 28.08
N TRP A 275 9.60 1.99 29.05
CA TRP A 275 8.34 2.24 29.74
C TRP A 275 7.29 2.78 28.77
N ALA A 276 7.67 3.77 27.97
CA ALA A 276 6.77 4.34 26.96
C ALA A 276 6.31 3.29 25.93
N LEU A 277 7.21 2.41 25.48
CA LEU A 277 6.86 1.32 24.56
C LEU A 277 6.00 0.23 25.20
N GLU A 278 6.19 -0.04 26.50
CA GLU A 278 5.39 -1.02 27.24
C GLU A 278 3.97 -0.55 27.53
N GLU A 279 3.76 0.76 27.70
CA GLU A 279 2.44 1.36 27.85
C GLU A 279 1.62 1.27 26.55
N VAL A 280 2.27 1.50 25.41
CA VAL A 280 1.58 1.54 24.11
C VAL A 280 1.43 0.15 23.46
N GLN A 281 2.11 -0.88 23.96
CA GLN A 281 2.12 -2.23 23.35
C GLN A 281 0.76 -2.92 23.31
N PHE A 282 -0.23 -2.45 24.10
CA PHE A 282 -1.57 -3.03 24.15
C PHE A 282 -2.59 -2.21 23.35
N ILE A 283 -2.16 -1.13 22.70
CA ILE A 283 -3.03 -0.32 21.85
C ILE A 283 -3.24 -1.06 20.54
N GLU A 284 -4.46 -1.55 20.34
CA GLU A 284 -4.86 -2.25 19.10
C GLU A 284 -5.21 -1.29 17.96
N GLU A 285 -5.57 -0.04 18.29
CA GLU A 285 -6.00 0.94 17.31
C GLU A 285 -4.81 1.60 16.61
N ARG A 286 -4.80 1.51 15.28
CA ARG A 286 -3.65 1.84 14.43
C ARG A 286 -3.19 3.30 14.56
N ASN A 287 -4.10 4.25 14.41
CA ASN A 287 -3.75 5.67 14.41
C ASN A 287 -3.38 6.15 15.81
N LEU A 288 -4.03 5.60 16.85
CA LEU A 288 -3.66 5.89 18.23
C LEU A 288 -2.25 5.38 18.55
N LEU A 289 -1.92 4.14 18.15
CA LEU A 289 -0.59 3.58 18.32
C LEU A 289 0.47 4.39 17.55
N ALA A 290 0.20 4.72 16.28
CA ALA A 290 1.09 5.56 15.48
C ALA A 290 1.30 6.96 16.09
N GLY A 291 0.24 7.55 16.66
CA GLY A 291 0.30 8.82 17.39
C GLY A 291 1.24 8.74 18.59
N HIS A 292 1.08 7.74 19.46
CA HIS A 292 1.96 7.57 20.62
C HIS A 292 3.41 7.20 20.23
N LEU A 293 3.61 6.37 19.20
CA LEU A 293 4.97 6.07 18.70
C LEU A 293 5.63 7.35 18.15
N SER A 294 4.90 8.19 17.45
CA SER A 294 5.39 9.48 16.94
C SER A 294 5.70 10.46 18.07
N LEU A 295 4.90 10.45 19.15
CA LEU A 295 5.15 11.23 20.36
C LEU A 295 6.45 10.81 21.06
N ILE A 296 6.65 9.50 21.23
CA ILE A 296 7.90 8.91 21.77
C ILE A 296 9.11 9.29 20.92
N MET A 297 8.89 9.48 19.62
CA MET A 297 9.91 9.90 18.66
C MET A 297 10.11 11.42 18.58
N GLU A 298 9.42 12.20 19.42
CA GLU A 298 9.43 13.67 19.42
C GLU A 298 8.98 14.27 18.07
N GLN A 299 8.21 13.51 17.28
CA GLN A 299 7.65 13.95 16.00
C GLN A 299 6.24 14.50 16.21
N PHE A 300 6.13 15.63 16.92
CA PHE A 300 4.86 16.14 17.43
C PHE A 300 3.83 16.50 16.36
N ASP A 301 4.25 17.01 15.20
CA ASP A 301 3.32 17.34 14.10
C ASP A 301 2.73 16.09 13.43
N ILE A 302 3.53 15.03 13.34
CA ILE A 302 3.10 13.73 12.81
C ILE A 302 2.17 13.08 13.84
N ALA A 303 2.55 13.09 15.12
CA ALA A 303 1.74 12.60 16.22
C ALA A 303 0.36 13.26 16.27
N GLU A 304 0.28 14.60 16.15
CA GLU A 304 -0.98 15.34 16.09
C GLU A 304 -1.89 14.83 14.96
N THR A 305 -1.33 14.65 13.76
CA THR A 305 -2.08 14.18 12.59
C THR A 305 -2.66 12.78 12.81
N HIS A 306 -1.90 11.90 13.45
CA HIS A 306 -2.35 10.54 13.77
C HIS A 306 -3.40 10.55 14.88
N PHE A 307 -3.20 11.30 15.96
CA PHE A 307 -4.17 11.42 17.05
C PHE A 307 -5.50 12.00 16.55
N LEU A 308 -5.48 13.03 15.69
CA LEU A 308 -6.70 13.60 15.11
C LEU A 308 -7.51 12.61 14.24
N ARG A 309 -6.83 11.63 13.64
CA ARG A 309 -7.44 10.55 12.86
C ARG A 309 -7.78 9.31 13.69
N SER A 310 -7.41 9.31 14.97
CA SER A 310 -7.61 8.19 15.87
C SER A 310 -8.99 8.23 16.53
N SER A 311 -9.29 7.18 17.27
CA SER A 311 -10.46 7.11 18.15
C SER A 311 -10.42 8.12 19.32
N ARG A 312 -9.25 8.70 19.61
CA ARG A 312 -9.02 9.65 20.72
C ARG A 312 -8.33 10.94 20.24
N PRO A 313 -9.04 11.82 19.51
CA PRO A 313 -8.47 13.06 19.02
C PRO A 313 -8.10 14.06 20.13
N LYS A 314 -8.65 13.91 21.35
CA LYS A 314 -8.31 14.77 22.50
C LYS A 314 -6.84 14.62 22.94
N GLU A 315 -6.22 13.46 22.71
CA GLU A 315 -4.79 13.22 22.98
C GLU A 315 -3.89 14.20 22.21
N ALA A 316 -4.32 14.66 21.02
CA ALA A 316 -3.59 15.68 20.26
C ALA A 316 -3.56 17.04 20.99
N LEU A 317 -4.66 17.40 21.64
CA LEU A 317 -4.78 18.62 22.44
C LEU A 317 -3.93 18.51 23.71
N ASP A 318 -4.10 17.42 24.45
CA ASP A 318 -3.37 17.18 25.70
C ASP A 318 -1.85 17.19 25.45
N MET A 319 -1.39 16.51 24.40
CA MET A 319 0.01 16.55 23.95
C MET A 319 0.50 17.97 23.70
N ARG A 320 -0.27 18.81 22.98
CA ARG A 320 0.16 20.19 22.68
C ARG A 320 0.17 21.09 23.91
N ARG A 321 -0.75 20.88 24.85
CA ARG A 321 -0.76 21.56 26.15
C ARG A 321 0.48 21.18 26.97
N ASP A 322 0.81 19.89 27.05
CA ASP A 322 1.96 19.40 27.81
C ASP A 322 3.31 19.91 27.26
N LEU A 323 3.38 20.12 25.94
CA LEU A 323 4.53 20.75 25.27
C LEU A 323 4.56 22.28 25.38
N MET A 324 3.60 22.90 26.08
CA MET A 324 3.44 24.36 26.19
C MET A 324 3.27 25.07 24.83
N HIS A 325 2.74 24.36 23.82
CA HIS A 325 2.42 24.94 22.51
C HIS A 325 1.04 25.60 22.54
N TRP A 326 0.88 26.64 23.36
CA TRP A 326 -0.40 27.25 23.72
C TRP A 326 -1.25 27.67 22.52
N ASP A 327 -0.66 28.26 21.48
CA ASP A 327 -1.40 28.68 20.29
C ASP A 327 -2.04 27.49 19.56
N LYS A 328 -1.28 26.39 19.38
CA LYS A 328 -1.80 25.16 18.77
C LYS A 328 -2.81 24.47 19.68
N ALA A 329 -2.54 24.43 20.99
CA ALA A 329 -3.45 23.85 21.97
C ALA A 329 -4.81 24.59 21.97
N LEU A 330 -4.82 25.92 21.98
CA LEU A 330 -6.05 26.72 21.91
C LEU A 330 -6.80 26.52 20.59
N GLN A 331 -6.10 26.41 19.46
CA GLN A 331 -6.72 26.10 18.16
C GLN A 331 -7.38 24.71 18.15
N LEU A 332 -6.72 23.70 18.73
CA LEU A 332 -7.26 22.36 18.85
C LEU A 332 -8.44 22.32 19.83
N ALA A 333 -8.34 22.99 20.98
CA ALA A 333 -9.39 23.10 21.97
C ALA A 333 -10.67 23.71 21.38
N ASN A 334 -10.55 24.78 20.59
CA ASN A 334 -11.70 25.41 19.94
C ASN A 334 -12.48 24.46 19.00
N ARG A 335 -11.82 23.43 18.46
CA ARG A 335 -12.45 22.44 17.57
C ARG A 335 -12.92 21.19 18.30
N LEU A 336 -12.16 20.74 19.30
CA LEU A 336 -12.32 19.42 19.93
C LEU A 336 -12.95 19.48 21.32
N ALA A 337 -12.63 20.50 22.11
CA ALA A 337 -13.04 20.64 23.51
C ALA A 337 -13.09 22.13 23.92
N PRO A 338 -14.09 22.91 23.46
CA PRO A 338 -14.19 24.34 23.76
C PRO A 338 -14.26 24.65 25.27
N GLU A 339 -14.74 23.70 26.05
CA GLU A 339 -14.81 23.77 27.51
C GLU A 339 -13.45 23.82 28.21
N GLU A 340 -12.38 23.34 27.56
CA GLU A 340 -11.02 23.34 28.11
C GLU A 340 -10.32 24.71 27.92
N ILE A 341 -10.84 25.57 27.04
CA ILE A 341 -10.23 26.87 26.69
C ILE A 341 -9.94 27.77 27.90
N PRO A 342 -10.87 27.95 28.87
CA PRO A 342 -10.61 28.81 30.03
C PRO A 342 -9.46 28.29 30.89
N TYR A 343 -9.31 26.98 31.00
CA TYR A 343 -8.26 26.34 31.79
C TYR A 343 -6.90 26.50 31.10
N ILE A 344 -6.83 26.20 29.80
CA ILE A 344 -5.61 26.36 28.99
C ILE A 344 -5.17 27.83 28.96
N SER A 345 -6.12 28.76 28.81
CA SER A 345 -5.83 30.20 28.79
C SER A 345 -5.27 30.69 30.13
N LYS A 346 -5.78 30.12 31.25
CA LYS A 346 -5.28 30.43 32.59
C LYS A 346 -3.85 29.92 32.77
N GLU A 347 -3.55 28.68 32.37
CA GLU A 347 -2.20 28.12 32.44
C GLU A 347 -1.21 28.91 31.56
N TYR A 348 -1.63 29.30 30.36
CA TYR A 348 -0.82 30.13 29.47
C TYR A 348 -0.53 31.51 30.09
N ALA A 349 -1.55 32.17 30.67
CA ALA A 349 -1.37 33.45 31.35
C ALA A 349 -0.40 33.34 32.54
N GLN A 350 -0.52 32.27 33.34
CA GLN A 350 0.42 32.02 34.44
C GLN A 350 1.85 31.85 33.94
N GLN A 351 2.08 31.12 32.84
CA GLN A 351 3.42 30.98 32.29
C GLN A 351 4.01 32.33 31.86
N LEU A 352 3.22 33.22 31.28
CA LEU A 352 3.66 34.56 30.88
C LEU A 352 3.98 35.46 32.08
N GLU A 353 3.38 35.22 33.24
CA GLU A 353 3.67 35.97 34.48
C GLU A 353 5.00 35.59 35.13
N PHE A 354 5.52 34.37 34.87
CA PHE A 354 6.77 33.85 35.43
C PHE A 354 7.95 33.86 34.45
N MET A 355 7.78 34.45 33.27
CA MET A 355 8.80 34.63 32.23
C MET A 355 9.34 36.05 32.26
#